data_AF-A0A521BM95-F1
#
_entry.id   AF-A0A521BM95-F1
#
_cell.length_a   1.000
_cell.length_b   1.000
_cell.length_c   1.000
_cell.angle_alpha   90.00
_cell.angle_beta   90.00
_cell.angle_gamma   90.00
#
_symmetry.space_group_name_H-M   'P 1'
#
loop_
_entity.id
_entity.type
_entity.pdbx_description
1 polymer ?
#
loop_
_entity_poly.entity_id
_entity_poly.type
_entity_poly.pdbx_seq_one_letter_code
_entity_poly.pdbx_strand_id
1 'polypeptide(L)' 'MNYRDEQYKGKISPEKAQRMLKKEGMNVTVELAEEILYFLRKVANIQIQHFLEKNDKKKKG' A
#
# COMPACT_ATOMS: atom_id res chain seq x y z
N MET A 1 10.44 -0.18 22.42
CA MET A 1 9.88 -0.63 21.11
C MET A 1 9.27 0.59 20.44
N ASN A 2 9.65 0.91 19.21
CA ASN A 2 9.11 2.07 18.50
C ASN A 2 7.75 1.67 17.90
N TYR A 3 6.65 2.24 18.39
CA TYR A 3 5.28 1.81 18.02
C TYR A 3 5.02 1.81 16.50
N ARG A 4 5.73 2.66 15.74
CA ARG A 4 5.65 2.70 14.28
C ARG A 4 6.22 1.45 13.60
N ASP A 5 7.26 0.84 14.16
CA ASP A 5 7.91 -0.34 13.55
C ASP A 5 7.01 -1.58 13.64
N GLU A 6 6.22 -1.70 14.71
CA GLU A 6 5.23 -2.77 14.86
C GLU A 6 4.05 -2.62 13.89
N GLN A 7 3.56 -1.38 13.68
CA GLN A 7 2.45 -1.10 12.76
C GLN A 7 2.77 -1.46 11.30
N TYR A 8 4.03 -1.38 10.90
CA TYR A 8 4.47 -1.62 9.53
C TYR A 8 5.22 -2.94 9.34
N LYS A 9 5.20 -3.86 10.32
CA LYS A 9 5.80 -5.19 10.17
C LYS A 9 5.19 -5.93 8.96
N GLY A 10 6.04 -6.29 8.00
CA GLY A 10 5.63 -6.94 6.74
C GLY A 10 4.98 -6.00 5.70
N LYS A 11 4.95 -4.69 5.95
CA LYS A 11 4.40 -3.67 5.05
C LYS A 11 5.49 -2.66 4.67
N ILE A 12 5.22 -1.88 3.63
CA ILE A 12 6.02 -0.68 3.34
C ILE A 12 5.53 0.42 4.29
N SER A 13 6.44 1.06 5.04
CA SER A 13 6.15 2.26 5.85
C SER A 13 6.25 3.54 5.00
N PRO A 14 5.67 4.67 5.44
CA PRO A 14 5.85 5.96 4.78
C PRO A 14 7.32 6.35 4.55
N GLU A 15 8.18 6.14 5.53
CA GLU A 15 9.62 6.46 5.42
C GLU A 15 10.31 5.54 4.41
N LYS A 16 9.92 4.26 4.35
CA LYS A 16 10.42 3.34 3.34
C LYS A 16 9.92 3.75 1.94
N ALA A 17 8.66 4.13 1.81
CA ALA A 17 8.10 4.62 0.55
C ALA A 17 8.82 5.89 0.09
N GLN A 18 9.05 6.86 0.96
CA GLN A 18 9.81 8.08 0.64
C GLN A 18 11.22 7.74 0.13
N ARG A 19 11.94 6.82 0.78
CA ARG A 19 13.27 6.38 0.32
C ARG A 19 13.21 5.71 -1.05
N MET A 20 12.18 4.93 -1.34
CA MET A 20 11.99 4.32 -2.65
C MET A 20 11.71 5.37 -3.72
N LEU A 21 10.77 6.28 -3.46
CA LEU A 21 10.39 7.36 -4.38
C LEU A 21 11.59 8.28 -4.69
N LYS A 22 12.41 8.62 -3.68
CA LYS A 22 13.63 9.40 -3.87
C LYS A 22 14.68 8.71 -4.73
N LYS A 23 14.82 7.38 -4.64
CA LYS A 23 15.73 6.60 -5.49
C LYS A 23 15.32 6.67 -6.97
N GLU A 24 14.03 6.80 -7.24
CA GLU A 24 13.47 6.98 -8.59
C GLU A 24 13.46 8.46 -9.04
N GLY A 25 14.13 9.35 -8.31
CA GLY A 25 14.22 10.77 -8.67
C GLY A 25 13.03 11.63 -8.24
N MET A 26 12.06 11.09 -7.48
CA MET A 26 10.96 11.87 -6.94
C MET A 26 11.31 12.45 -5.56
N ASN A 27 11.46 13.77 -5.48
CA ASN A 27 11.69 14.46 -4.22
C ASN A 27 10.36 14.73 -3.49
N VAL A 28 9.99 13.84 -2.57
CA VAL A 28 8.75 13.93 -1.78
C VAL A 28 9.01 13.95 -0.28
N THR A 29 8.11 14.56 0.49
CA THR A 29 8.12 14.50 1.97
C THR A 29 7.62 13.13 2.45
N VAL A 30 7.74 12.86 3.75
CA VAL A 30 7.23 11.59 4.33
C VAL A 30 5.70 11.58 4.29
N GLU A 31 5.07 12.72 4.53
CA GLU A 31 3.62 12.91 4.50
C GLU A 31 3.07 12.63 3.09
N LEU A 32 3.69 13.20 2.05
CA LEU A 32 3.29 12.93 0.67
C LEU A 32 3.53 11.46 0.29
N ALA A 33 4.63 10.85 0.75
CA ALA A 33 4.86 9.43 0.53
C ALA A 33 3.81 8.55 1.23
N GLU A 34 3.30 8.96 2.38
CA GLU A 34 2.19 8.30 3.08
C GLU A 34 0.89 8.37 2.26
N GLU A 35 0.55 9.54 1.72
CA GLU A 35 -0.63 9.72 0.88
C GLU A 35 -0.57 8.88 -0.40
N ILE A 36 0.57 8.89 -1.09
CA ILE A 36 0.82 8.06 -2.27
C ILE A 36 0.65 6.58 -1.90
N LEU A 37 1.28 6.14 -0.82
CA LEU A 37 1.21 4.76 -0.36
C LEU A 37 -0.23 4.35 0.01
N TYR A 38 -0.97 5.24 0.65
CA TYR A 38 -2.38 5.04 0.99
C TYR A 38 -3.26 4.90 -0.26
N PHE A 39 -3.05 5.74 -1.26
CA PHE A 39 -3.74 5.64 -2.54
C PHE A 39 -3.47 4.30 -3.23
N LEU A 40 -2.20 3.87 -3.31
CA LEU A 40 -1.82 2.58 -3.91
C LEU A 40 -2.46 1.40 -3.18
N ARG A 41 -2.55 1.44 -1.84
CA ARG A 41 -3.24 0.42 -1.05
C ARG A 41 -4.74 0.34 -1.40
N LYS A 42 -5.41 1.48 -1.60
CA LYS A 42 -6.80 1.50 -2.04
C LYS A 42 -6.98 0.81 -3.39
N VAL A 43 -6.14 1.15 -4.37
CA VAL A 43 -6.19 0.55 -5.71
C VAL A 43 -5.98 -0.96 -5.64
N ALA A 44 -4.97 -1.42 -4.89
CA ALA A 44 -4.70 -2.84 -4.70
C ALA A 44 -5.88 -3.57 -4.03
N ASN A 45 -6.48 -2.97 -2.99
CA ASN A 45 -7.64 -3.55 -2.31
C ASN A 45 -8.84 -3.66 -3.23
N ILE A 46 -9.14 -2.63 -4.05
CA ILE A 46 -10.23 -2.68 -5.03
C ILE A 46 -10.03 -3.85 -5.99
N GLN A 47 -8.81 -4.02 -6.52
CA GLN A 47 -8.51 -5.11 -7.43
C GLN A 47 -8.65 -6.50 -6.77
N ILE A 48 -8.21 -6.64 -5.51
CA ILE A 48 -8.36 -7.87 -4.75
C ILE A 48 -9.85 -8.17 -4.50
N GLN A 49 -10.63 -7.19 -4.06
CA GLN A 49 -12.07 -7.36 -3.85
C GLN A 49 -12.78 -7.81 -5.13
N HIS A 50 -12.50 -7.13 -6.25
CA HIS A 50 -13.06 -7.50 -7.54
C HIS A 50 -12.71 -8.94 -7.95
N PHE A 51 -11.45 -9.35 -7.73
CA PHE A 51 -11.01 -10.72 -7.98
C PHE A 51 -11.74 -11.75 -7.10
N LEU A 52 -11.87 -11.47 -5.79
CA LEU A 52 -12.57 -12.35 -4.86
C LEU A 52 -14.06 -12.50 -5.23
N GLU A 53 -14.76 -11.39 -5.48
CA GLU A 53 -16.15 -11.39 -5.91
C GLU A 53 -16.38 -12.18 -7.19
N LYS A 54 -15.48 -12.05 -8.17
CA LYS A 54 -15.54 -12.81 -9.42
C LYS A 54 -15.41 -14.32 -9.18
N ASN A 55 -14.50 -14.73 -8.29
CA ASN A 55 -14.30 -16.14 -7.98
C ASN A 55 -15.45 -16.73 -7.16
N ASP A 56 -16.04 -15.96 -6.25
CA ASP A 56 -17.21 -16.39 -5.48
C ASP A 56 -18.43 -16.58 -6.37
N LYS A 57 -18.64 -15.70 -7.37
CA LYS A 57 -19.69 -15.87 -8.38
C LYS A 57 -19.47 -17.13 -9.23
N LYS A 58 -18.23 -17.46 -9.57
CA LYS A 58 -17.88 -18.66 -10.35
C LYS A 58 -18.07 -19.98 -9.58
N LYS A 59 -18.04 -19.95 -8.24
CA LYS A 59 -18.28 -21.15 -7.40
C LYS A 59 -19.77 -21.43 -7.15
N LYS A 60 -20.66 -20.47 -7.42
CA LYS A 60 -22.11 -20.55 -7.12
C LYS A 60 -22.98 -20.86 -8.35
N GLY A 61 -22.41 -20.98 -9.53
CA GLY A 61 -23.09 -21.40 -10.78
C GLY A 61 -22.47 -22.68 -11.31
#